data_AF-A0A2N5BDY5-F1
#
_entry.id   AF-A0A2N5BDY5-F1
#
_cell.length_a   1.000
_cell.length_b   1.000
_cell.length_c   1.000
_cell.angle_alpha   90.00
_cell.angle_beta   90.00
_cell.angle_gamma   90.00
#
_symmetry.space_group_name_H-M   'P 1'
#
loop_
_entity.id
_entity.type
_entity.pdbx_description
1 polymer ?
#
loop_
_entity_poly.entity_id
_entity_poly.type
_entity_poly.pdbx_seq_one_letter_code
_entity_poly.pdbx_strand_id
1 'polypeptide(L)' 'MKLEIARALFLVAGLAVTTVAVAAWEEPRPTVFSKAELADQCALPRDVKPQQQAEAAPDQDLLLFLFGMRQGLRPFG' A
#
# COMPACT_ATOMS: atom_id res chain seq x y z
N MET A 1 -51.52 -7.83 -7.85
CA MET A 1 -50.51 -7.70 -6.78
C MET A 1 -50.82 -6.45 -5.97
N LYS A 2 -50.74 -6.47 -4.64
CA LYS A 2 -51.02 -5.27 -3.81
C LYS A 2 -49.77 -4.38 -3.77
N LEU A 3 -49.93 -3.09 -4.06
CA LEU A 3 -48.83 -2.11 -4.07
C LEU A 3 -48.08 -2.04 -2.73
N GLU A 4 -48.80 -2.20 -1.63
CA GLU A 4 -48.20 -2.19 -0.29
C GLU A 4 -47.23 -3.36 -0.07
N ILE A 5 -47.52 -4.54 -0.63
CA ILE A 5 -46.63 -5.71 -0.52
C ILE A 5 -45.35 -5.45 -1.32
N ALA A 6 -45.46 -4.88 -2.52
CA ALA A 6 -44.29 -4.56 -3.33
C ALA A 6 -43.38 -3.55 -2.62
N ARG A 7 -43.95 -2.47 -2.05
CA ARG A 7 -43.19 -1.45 -1.31
C ARG A 7 -42.46 -2.06 -0.10
N ALA A 8 -43.14 -2.87 0.70
CA ALA A 8 -42.52 -3.53 1.85
C ALA A 8 -41.37 -4.45 1.42
N LEU A 9 -41.56 -5.24 0.35
CA LEU A 9 -40.52 -6.12 -0.17
C LEU A 9 -39.29 -5.33 -0.67
N PHE A 10 -39.50 -4.22 -1.38
CA PHE A 10 -38.39 -3.37 -1.83
C PHE A 10 -37.62 -2.75 -0.66
N LEU A 11 -38.33 -2.29 0.38
CA LEU A 11 -37.69 -1.75 1.58
C LEU A 11 -36.86 -2.80 2.31
N VAL A 12 -37.41 -3.99 2.53
CA VAL A 12 -36.70 -5.08 3.21
C VAL A 12 -35.49 -5.55 2.39
N ALA A 13 -35.64 -5.69 1.07
CA ALA A 13 -34.54 -6.06 0.19
C ALA A 13 -33.41 -5.02 0.22
N GLY A 14 -33.74 -3.73 0.14
CA GLY A 14 -32.75 -2.64 0.23
C GLY A 14 -32.03 -2.64 1.59
N LEU A 15 -32.76 -2.86 2.68
CA LEU A 15 -32.19 -2.94 4.02
C LEU A 15 -31.23 -4.15 4.15
N ALA A 16 -31.60 -5.30 3.60
CA ALA A 16 -30.74 -6.48 3.59
C ALA A 16 -29.44 -6.23 2.79
N VAL A 17 -29.53 -5.68 1.58
CA VAL A 17 -28.36 -5.39 0.73
C VAL A 17 -27.42 -4.39 1.40
N THR A 18 -27.97 -3.30 1.95
CA THR A 18 -27.16 -2.29 2.66
C THR A 18 -26.46 -2.86 3.88
N THR A 19 -27.14 -3.71 4.66
CA THR A 19 -26.54 -4.40 5.82
C THR A 19 -25.36 -5.28 5.40
N VAL A 20 -25.54 -6.08 4.33
CA VAL A 20 -24.45 -6.94 3.81
C VAL A 20 -23.30 -6.10 3.28
N ALA A 21 -23.57 -5.02 2.54
CA ALA A 21 -22.53 -4.15 1.98
C ALA A 21 -21.69 -3.49 3.08
N VAL A 22 -22.33 -3.00 4.14
CA VAL A 22 -21.63 -2.41 5.29
C VAL A 22 -20.85 -3.48 6.06
N ALA A 23 -21.42 -4.67 6.26
CA ALA A 23 -20.73 -5.76 6.95
C ALA A 23 -19.52 -6.29 6.16
N ALA A 24 -19.56 -6.24 4.84
CA ALA A 24 -18.45 -6.64 3.96
C ALA A 24 -17.43 -5.51 3.73
N TRP A 25 -17.68 -4.30 4.23
CA TRP A 25 -16.75 -3.19 4.07
C TRP A 25 -15.55 -3.36 5.00
N GLU A 26 -14.40 -3.69 4.41
CA GLU A 26 -13.11 -3.70 5.08
C GLU A 26 -12.30 -2.48 4.64
N GLU A 27 -12.02 -1.58 5.58
CA GLU A 27 -11.17 -0.41 5.32
C GLU A 27 -9.70 -0.85 5.22
N PRO A 28 -9.04 -0.71 4.06
CA PRO A 28 -7.66 -1.16 3.88
C PRO A 28 -6.72 -0.35 4.79
N ARG A 29 -6.14 -1.01 5.79
CA ARG A 29 -5.10 -0.37 6.61
C ARG A 29 -3.78 -0.29 5.83
N PRO A 30 -2.97 0.75 6.05
CA PRO A 30 -1.63 0.79 5.47
C PRO A 30 -0.82 -0.40 6.03
N THR A 31 -0.32 -1.25 5.13
CA THR A 31 0.54 -2.40 5.48
C THR A 31 1.86 -2.26 4.74
N VAL A 32 2.97 -2.62 5.41
CA VAL A 32 4.29 -2.66 4.78
C VAL A 32 4.42 -4.01 4.07
N PHE A 33 4.44 -3.97 2.73
CA PHE A 33 4.67 -5.17 1.93
C PHE A 33 6.15 -5.55 1.99
N SER A 34 6.49 -6.59 2.77
CA SER A 34 7.86 -7.09 2.91
C SER A 34 8.22 -8.20 1.91
N LYS A 35 7.29 -8.63 1.05
CA LYS A 35 7.51 -9.73 0.10
C LYS A 35 8.02 -9.22 -1.25
N ALA A 36 9.28 -8.81 -1.29
CA ALA A 36 9.94 -8.37 -2.53
C ALA A 36 10.00 -9.49 -3.60
N GLU A 37 10.10 -10.77 -3.20
CA GLU A 37 10.10 -11.91 -4.14
C GLU A 37 8.76 -12.14 -4.85
N LEU A 38 7.63 -11.64 -4.32
CA LEU A 38 6.32 -11.71 -5.00
C LEU A 38 6.05 -10.51 -5.90
N ALA A 39 7.01 -9.58 -6.05
CA ALA A 39 6.85 -8.41 -6.92
C ALA A 39 6.55 -8.82 -8.38
N ASP A 40 7.11 -9.95 -8.84
CA ASP A 40 6.84 -10.49 -10.18
C ASP A 40 5.42 -11.07 -10.35
N GLN A 41 4.72 -11.36 -9.24
CA GLN A 41 3.36 -11.90 -9.23
C GLN A 41 2.29 -10.80 -9.13
N CYS A 42 2.71 -9.56 -8.92
CA CYS A 42 1.82 -8.41 -8.82
C CYS A 42 1.91 -7.58 -10.10
N ALA A 43 0.77 -7.18 -10.67
CA ALA A 43 0.78 -6.26 -11.80
C ALA A 43 1.42 -4.94 -11.36
N LEU A 44 2.54 -4.55 -11.98
CA LEU A 44 3.16 -3.26 -11.72
C LEU A 44 2.15 -2.15 -12.10
N PRO A 45 1.91 -1.17 -11.21
CA PRO A 45 1.15 0.02 -11.59
C PRO A 45 1.76 0.64 -12.84
N ARG A 46 0.92 1.08 -13.78
CA ARG A 46 1.37 1.59 -15.09
C ARG A 46 2.34 2.77 -14.99
N ASP A 47 2.39 3.42 -13.84
CA ASP A 47 3.22 4.60 -13.58
C ASP A 47 4.58 4.28 -12.94
N VAL A 48 4.91 2.99 -12.71
CA VAL A 48 6.27 2.59 -12.33
C VAL A 48 7.15 2.65 -13.57
N LYS A 49 7.52 3.89 -13.92
CA LYS A 49 8.64 4.23 -14.80
C LYS A 49 9.85 3.38 -14.35
N PRO A 50 10.70 2.86 -15.25
CA PRO A 50 11.83 2.00 -14.91
C PRO A 50 12.91 2.79 -14.14
N GLN A 51 12.63 3.10 -12.88
CA GLN A 51 13.58 3.56 -11.88
C GLN A 51 14.22 2.36 -11.16
N GLN A 52 13.66 1.16 -11.30
CA GLN A 52 14.30 -0.10 -10.85
C GLN A 52 15.61 -0.43 -11.58
N GLN A 53 15.95 0.27 -12.67
CA GLN A 53 17.26 0.18 -13.33
C GLN A 53 18.16 1.39 -13.06
N ALA A 54 17.77 2.31 -12.17
CA ALA A 54 18.75 3.20 -11.57
C ALA A 54 19.54 2.34 -10.59
N GLU A 55 20.74 1.93 -11.02
CA GLU A 55 21.73 1.26 -10.20
C GLU A 55 21.74 1.93 -8.82
N ALA A 56 21.30 1.22 -7.79
CA ALA A 56 21.27 1.72 -6.41
C ALA A 56 22.71 1.75 -5.87
N ALA A 57 23.60 2.44 -6.58
CA ALA A 57 24.92 2.77 -6.13
C ALA A 57 24.78 3.88 -5.09
N PRO A 58 25.42 3.77 -3.92
CA PRO A 58 25.47 4.86 -2.98
C PRO A 58 26.14 6.05 -3.67
N ASP A 59 25.49 7.20 -3.60
CA ASP A 59 26.04 8.45 -4.13
C ASP A 59 27.44 8.69 -3.55
N GLN A 60 28.35 9.26 -4.35
CA GLN A 60 29.74 9.49 -3.93
C GLN A 60 29.79 10.36 -2.67
N ASP A 61 28.84 11.30 -2.55
CA ASP A 61 28.70 12.18 -1.39
C ASP A 61 28.27 11.42 -0.13
N LEU A 62 27.45 10.37 -0.25
CA LEU A 62 27.07 9.52 0.88
C LEU A 62 28.27 8.70 1.38
N LEU A 63 29.09 8.18 0.47
CA LEU A 63 30.32 7.46 0.84
C LEU A 63 31.33 8.40 1.53
N LEU A 64 31.52 9.61 0.99
CA LEU A 64 32.38 10.63 1.60
C LEU A 64 31.89 11.04 3.00
N PHE A 65 30.57 11.21 3.18
CA PHE A 65 29.97 11.53 4.48
C PHE A 65 30.20 10.41 5.51
N LEU A 66 29.97 9.15 5.15
CA LEU A 66 30.20 8.00 6.04
C LEU A 66 31.68 7.87 6.45
N PHE A 67 32.60 8.11 5.52
CA PHE A 67 34.04 8.15 5.83
C PHE A 67 34.40 9.30 6.78
N GLY A 68 33.85 10.49 6.55
CA GLY A 68 34.06 11.66 7.42
C GLY A 68 33.55 11.42 8.85
N MET A 69 32.36 10.85 8.99
CA MET A 69 31.82 10.48 10.32
C MET A 69 32.70 9.47 11.04
N ARG A 70 33.18 8.43 10.34
CA ARG A 70 34.06 7.42 10.93
C ARG A 70 35.40 8.02 11.38
N GLN A 71 35.90 9.04 10.69
CA GLN A 71 37.15 9.72 11.05
C GLN A 71 36.95 10.70 12.22
N GLY A 72 35.82 11.41 12.29
CA GLY A 72 35.49 12.31 13.39
C GLY A 72 35.17 11.61 14.72
N LEU A 73 34.83 10.32 14.68
CA LEU A 73 34.60 9.48 15.87
C LEU A 73 35.88 8.86 16.46
N ARG A 74 37.06 9.09 15.85
CA ARG A 74 38.31 8.68 16.48
C ARG A 74 38.63 9.65 17.62
N PRO A 75 38.88 9.16 18.84
CA PRO A 75 39.37 10.03 19.90
C PRO A 75 40.70 10.65 19.43
N PHE A 76 40.85 11.96 19.62
CA PHE A 76 42.16 12.60 19.53
C PHE A 76 42.97 12.09 20.73
N GLY A 77 43.89 11.14 20.48
CA GLY A 77 44.73 10.51 21.49
C GLY A 77 45.55 9.36 20.93
#